data_AF-A0A800E8G9-F1
#
_entry.id   AF-A0A800E8G9-F1
#
_cell.length_a   1.000
_cell.length_b   1.000
_cell.length_c   1.000
_cell.angle_alpha   90.00
_cell.angle_beta   90.00
_cell.angle_gamma   90.00
#
_symmetry.space_group_name_H-M   'P 1'
#
loop_
_entity.id
_entity.type
_entity.pdbx_description
1 polymer ?
#
loop_
_entity_poly.entity_id
_entity_poly.type
_entity_poly.pdbx_seq_one_letter_code
_entity_poly.pdbx_strand_id
1 'polypeptide(L)' 'MSDFFHSFNAVRGIQAGRPCYIAMCPMRIIPKIFVFDEEEVPAELRAQRKLNKGRIPEMTNYLI' A
#
# COMPACT_ATOMS: atom_id res chain seq x y z
N MET A 1 -14.81 -14.58 26.11
CA MET A 1 -15.07 -13.95 24.80
C MET A 1 -13.97 -14.45 23.89
N SER A 2 -14.29 -15.32 22.93
CA SER A 2 -13.28 -15.92 22.06
C SER A 2 -13.00 -14.97 20.89
N ASP A 3 -11.84 -14.34 20.89
CA ASP A 3 -11.44 -13.47 19.79
C ASP A 3 -11.21 -14.32 18.52
N PHE A 4 -11.90 -13.94 17.44
CA PHE A 4 -11.77 -14.62 16.16
C PHE A 4 -10.60 -14.01 15.38
N PHE A 5 -9.58 -14.81 15.10
CA PHE A 5 -8.40 -14.37 14.36
C PHE A 5 -8.26 -15.08 13.01
N HIS A 6 -7.81 -14.33 12.00
CA HIS A 6 -7.41 -14.88 10.72
C HIS A 6 -5.89 -15.13 10.71
N SER A 7 -5.47 -16.37 10.45
CA SER A 7 -4.05 -16.73 10.31
C SER A 7 -3.73 -17.06 8.85
N PHE A 8 -2.62 -16.52 8.36
CA PHE A 8 -2.13 -16.74 7.00
C PHE A 8 -0.64 -17.07 7.04
N ASN A 9 -0.21 -18.00 6.18
CA ASN A 9 1.20 -18.25 5.99
C ASN A 9 1.85 -17.04 5.29
N ALA A 10 2.97 -16.57 5.84
CA ALA A 10 3.73 -15.46 5.30
C ALA A 10 5.11 -15.94 4.81
N VAL A 11 5.55 -15.39 3.69
CA VAL A 11 6.90 -15.56 3.16
C VAL A 11 7.72 -14.35 3.59
N ARG A 12 8.90 -14.60 4.16
CA ARG A 12 9.88 -13.56 4.52
C ARG A 12 10.90 -13.40 3.39
N GLY A 13 11.13 -12.16 2.97
CA GLY A 13 12.20 -11.76 2.05
C GLY A 13 13.04 -10.61 2.60
N ILE A 14 13.99 -10.13 1.79
CA ILE A 14 14.75 -8.90 2.02
C ILE A 14 14.47 -7.97 0.85
N GLN A 15 13.96 -6.77 1.12
CA GLN A 15 13.75 -5.71 0.13
C GLN A 15 14.49 -4.46 0.56
N ALA A 16 15.31 -3.90 -0.33
CA ALA A 16 16.14 -2.71 -0.04
C ALA A 16 16.95 -2.83 1.28
N GLY A 17 17.49 -4.02 1.55
CA GLY A 17 18.28 -4.30 2.76
C GLY A 17 17.47 -4.48 4.05
N ARG A 18 16.12 -4.50 3.98
CA ARG A 18 15.25 -4.67 5.15
C ARG A 18 14.37 -5.92 5.01
N PRO A 19 14.05 -6.63 6.11
CA PRO A 19 13.08 -7.72 6.07
C PRO A 19 11.71 -7.26 5.55
N CYS A 20 11.17 -7.98 4.58
CA CYS A 20 9.81 -7.81 4.08
C CYS A 20 9.00 -9.11 4.27
N TYR A 21 7.70 -8.99 4.45
CA TYR A 21 6.80 -10.14 4.63
C TYR A 21 5.62 -10.01 3.68
N ILE A 22 5.30 -11.11 2.98
CA ILE A 22 4.17 -11.17 2.04
C ILE A 22 3.31 -12.37 2.43
N ALA A 23 1.99 -12.17 2.52
CA ALA A 23 1.03 -13.24 2.76
C ALA A 23 -0.09 -13.16 1.73
N MET A 24 -0.55 -14.33 1.27
CA MET A 24 -1.72 -14.44 0.40
C MET A 24 -2.95 -14.70 1.27
N CYS A 25 -4.04 -13.97 1.03
CA CYS A 25 -5.31 -14.19 1.70
C CYS A 25 -6.49 -14.25 0.70
N PRO A 26 -7.57 -14.97 1.02
CA PRO A 26 -8.78 -14.98 0.18
C PRO A 26 -9.39 -13.58 0.03
N MET A 27 -9.72 -13.20 -1.21
CA MET A 27 -10.29 -11.88 -1.55
C MET A 27 -11.52 -11.50 -0.71
N ARG A 28 -12.38 -12.47 -0.37
CA ARG A 28 -13.58 -12.23 0.46
C ARG A 28 -13.27 -11.70 1.87
N ILE A 29 -12.04 -11.86 2.35
CA ILE A 29 -11.61 -11.40 3.68
C ILE A 29 -11.13 -9.95 3.62
N ILE A 30 -10.73 -9.44 2.44
CA ILE A 30 -10.20 -8.07 2.28
C ILE A 30 -11.10 -7.01 2.92
N PRO A 31 -12.42 -6.95 2.70
CA PRO A 31 -13.27 -5.91 3.30
C PRO A 31 -13.36 -5.99 4.84
N LYS A 32 -13.07 -7.16 5.43
CA LYS A 32 -13.09 -7.36 6.89
C LYS A 32 -11.76 -6.99 7.54
N ILE A 33 -10.65 -7.10 6.80
CA ILE A 33 -9.31 -6.68 7.28
C ILE A 33 -9.13 -5.19 7.04
N PHE A 34 -9.55 -4.70 5.89
CA PHE A 34 -9.48 -3.30 5.48
C PHE A 34 -10.82 -2.62 5.74
N VAL A 35 -11.16 -2.47 7.02
CA VAL A 35 -12.27 -1.60 7.42
C VAL A 35 -11.73 -0.17 7.43
N PHE A 36 -12.08 0.58 6.38
CA PHE A 36 -11.75 2.01 6.29
C PHE A 36 -12.79 2.80 7.08
N ASP A 37 -12.65 2.81 8.41
CA ASP A 37 -13.45 3.65 9.32
C ASP A 37 -12.81 5.03 9.54
N GLU A 38 -11.76 5.35 8.78
CA GLU A 38 -11.09 6.63 8.83
C GLU A 38 -11.86 7.68 8.02
N GLU A 39 -11.92 8.90 8.53
CA GLU A 39 -12.47 10.04 7.78
C GLU A 39 -11.76 10.15 6.42
N GLU A 40 -12.52 10.39 5.36
CA GLU A 40 -11.95 10.48 4.02
C GLU A 40 -10.91 11.60 3.98
N VAL A 41 -9.64 11.22 3.77
CA VAL A 41 -8.55 12.18 3.69
C VAL A 41 -8.82 13.12 2.51
N PRO A 42 -8.95 14.45 2.75
CA PRO A 42 -9.14 15.44 1.70
C PRO A 42 -8.08 15.29 0.61
N ALA A 43 -8.45 15.56 -0.64
CA ALA A 43 -7.58 15.35 -1.81
C ALA A 43 -6.21 16.04 -1.66
N GLU A 44 -6.19 17.18 -0.98
CA GLU A 44 -5.01 17.99 -0.72
C GLU A 44 -4.04 17.32 0.28
N LEU A 45 -4.56 16.50 1.19
CA LEU A 45 -3.82 15.80 2.23
C LEU A 45 -3.47 14.35 1.87
N ARG A 46 -4.15 13.77 0.86
CA ARG A 46 -3.73 12.50 0.26
C ARG A 46 -2.28 12.66 -0.19
N ALA A 47 -1.40 11.76 0.25
CA ALA A 47 0.06 11.84 0.09
C ALA A 47 0.49 12.55 -1.20
N GLN A 48 0.81 13.84 -1.09
CA GLN A 48 1.32 14.61 -2.21
C GLN A 48 2.72 14.07 -2.51
N ARG A 49 2.84 13.22 -3.53
CA ARG A 49 4.15 12.86 -4.05
C ARG A 49 4.78 14.14 -4.56
N LYS A 50 5.72 14.71 -3.81
CA LYS A 50 6.52 15.85 -4.28
C LYS A 50 7.15 15.43 -5.60
N LEU A 51 6.73 16.10 -6.67
CA LEU A 51 7.27 15.82 -7.99
C LEU A 51 8.76 16.13 -7.98
N ASN A 52 9.58 15.16 -8.38
CA ASN A 52 10.99 15.42 -8.58
C ASN A 52 11.14 16.30 -9.83
N LYS A 53 11.42 17.59 -9.61
CA LYS A 53 11.56 18.58 -10.69
C LYS A 53 12.66 18.21 -11.69
N GLY A 54 13.69 17.48 -11.26
CA GLY A 54 14.74 16.99 -12.16
C GLY A 54 14.25 15.97 -13.18
N ARG A 55 13.11 15.30 -12.94
CA ARG A 55 12.53 14.31 -13.86
C ARG A 55 11.52 14.91 -14.86
N ILE A 56 11.18 16.20 -14.73
CA ILE A 56 10.21 16.86 -15.61
C ILE A 56 10.59 16.75 -17.09
N PRO A 57 11.86 17.00 -17.51
CA PRO A 57 12.21 16.95 -18.93
C PRO A 57 11.94 15.58 -19.59
N GLU A 58 12.29 14.48 -18.91
CA GLU A 58 12.02 13.12 -19.40
C GLU A 58 10.52 12.81 -19.45
N MET A 59 9.76 13.22 -18.42
CA MET A 59 8.32 13.00 -18.37
C MET A 59 7.60 13.72 -19.52
N THR A 60 8.00 14.95 -19.83
CA THR A 60 7.42 15.72 -20.95
C THR A 60 7.74 15.08 -22.30
N ASN A 61 8.97 14.60 -22.51
CA ASN A 61 9.36 13.94 -23.76
C ASN A 61 8.60 12.62 -24.02
N TYR A 62 8.08 11.97 -22.98
CA TYR A 62 7.32 10.71 -23.09
C TYR A 62 5.85 10.90 -23.53
N LEU A 63 5.30 12.11 -23.39
CA LEU A 63 3.87 12.40 -23.61
C LEU A 63 3.50 12.77 -25.06
N ILE A 64 4.28 12.33 -26.05
CA ILE A 64 4.13 12.65 -27.50
C ILE A 64 2.67 12.70 -27.97
#